data_AF-A0A645GPB5-F1
#
_entry.id   AF-A0A645GPB5-F1
#
_cell.length_a   1.000
_cell.length_b   1.000
_cell.length_c   1.000
_cell.angle_alpha   90.00
_cell.angle_beta   90.00
_cell.angle_gamma   90.00
#
_symmetry.space_group_name_H-M   'P 1'
#
loop_
_entity.id
_entity.type
_entity.pdbx_description
1 polymer ?
#
loop_
_entity_poly.entity_id
_entity_poly.type
_entity_poly.pdbx_seq_one_letter_code
_entity_poly.pdbx_strand_id
1 'polypeptide(L)'
;MPALEDASAPQEDPRLVTVTVGAGASGEAPECASDDEHLPAALALLLGESEQGARGYQLLADRDGWLRARAMPGRAAWSEDDLVCRTNPATATSSSTSAAVPAEGLEALLRRMDGDPVRLVRAGFVH
;
A
#
# COMPACT_ATOMS: atom_id res chain seq x y z
N MET A 1 -1.82 -33.85 24.66
CA MET A 1 -1.70 -33.29 23.30
C MET A 1 -2.38 -31.92 23.34
N PRO A 2 -1.65 -30.80 23.45
CA PRO A 2 -2.30 -29.49 23.33
C PRO A 2 -2.70 -29.28 21.87
N ALA A 3 -3.89 -28.73 21.67
CA ALA A 3 -4.44 -28.38 20.37
C ALA A 3 -3.58 -27.28 19.73
N LEU A 4 -3.23 -27.45 18.46
CA LEU A 4 -2.64 -26.39 17.65
C LEU A 4 -3.72 -25.32 17.47
N GLU A 5 -3.49 -24.17 18.08
CA GLU A 5 -4.31 -22.98 17.95
C GLU A 5 -4.49 -22.68 16.46
N ASP A 6 -5.75 -22.58 16.05
CA ASP A 6 -6.17 -22.11 14.75
C ASP A 6 -5.70 -20.66 14.64
N ALA A 7 -4.52 -20.47 14.02
CA ALA A 7 -3.99 -19.16 13.73
C ALA A 7 -4.87 -18.56 12.63
N SER A 8 -6.00 -17.97 13.03
CA SER A 8 -6.81 -17.13 12.14
C SER A 8 -5.85 -16.17 11.44
N ALA A 9 -5.89 -16.19 10.12
CA ALA A 9 -5.14 -15.25 9.31
C ALA A 9 -5.40 -13.82 9.83
N PRO A 10 -4.40 -12.93 9.82
CA PRO A 10 -4.60 -11.56 10.26
C PRO A 10 -5.78 -10.96 9.47
N GLN A 11 -6.82 -10.58 10.18
CA GLN A 11 -7.99 -9.95 9.58
C GLN A 11 -7.57 -8.64 8.93
N GLU A 12 -8.04 -8.39 7.71
CA GLU A 12 -7.79 -7.12 7.01
C GLU A 12 -8.34 -5.94 7.82
N ASP A 13 -7.59 -4.83 7.84
CA ASP A 13 -8.03 -3.58 8.48
C ASP A 13 -9.29 -3.10 7.74
N PRO A 14 -10.40 -2.79 8.43
CA PRO A 14 -11.66 -2.38 7.79
C PRO A 14 -11.58 -1.07 7.01
N ARG A 15 -10.49 -0.31 7.14
CA ARG A 15 -10.20 0.88 6.31
C ARG A 15 -9.63 0.52 4.94
N LEU A 16 -9.20 -0.72 4.75
CA LEU A 16 -8.59 -1.22 3.53
C LEU A 16 -9.54 -2.18 2.80
N VAL A 17 -9.39 -2.20 1.49
CA VAL A 17 -9.95 -3.23 0.62
C VAL A 17 -8.82 -3.65 -0.30
N THR A 18 -8.33 -4.87 -0.13
CA THR A 18 -7.27 -5.39 -1.00
C THR A 18 -7.85 -5.87 -2.32
N VAL A 19 -7.31 -5.32 -3.42
CA VAL A 19 -7.59 -5.76 -4.78
C VAL A 19 -6.38 -6.48 -5.34
N THR A 20 -6.53 -7.75 -5.70
CA THR A 20 -5.44 -8.51 -6.33
C THR A 20 -5.57 -8.45 -7.84
N VAL A 21 -4.45 -8.21 -8.52
CA VAL A 21 -4.40 -8.11 -9.98
C VAL A 21 -3.72 -9.34 -10.55
N GLY A 22 -4.42 -10.04 -11.45
CA GLY A 22 -3.96 -11.26 -12.10
C GLY A 22 -4.07 -12.51 -11.23
N ALA A 23 -3.87 -13.66 -11.86
CA ALA A 23 -3.99 -14.97 -11.21
C ALA A 23 -2.77 -15.25 -10.32
N GLY A 24 -2.94 -15.13 -9.00
CA GLY A 24 -1.88 -15.54 -8.06
C GLY A 24 -1.91 -14.91 -6.66
N ALA A 25 -3.07 -14.63 -6.10
CA ALA A 25 -3.17 -14.33 -4.68
C ALA A 25 -2.87 -15.61 -3.88
N SER A 26 -1.62 -15.79 -3.45
CA SER A 26 -1.26 -16.84 -2.49
C SER A 26 -1.71 -16.39 -1.10
N GLY A 27 -2.95 -16.71 -0.73
CA GLY A 27 -3.60 -16.34 0.53
C GLY A 27 -5.10 -16.63 0.51
N GLU A 28 -5.81 -16.28 1.59
CA GLU A 28 -7.27 -16.26 1.64
C GLU A 28 -7.82 -15.56 0.39
N ALA A 29 -8.92 -16.06 -0.19
CA ALA A 29 -9.47 -15.50 -1.42
C ALA A 29 -9.73 -13.99 -1.22
N PRO A 30 -9.10 -13.12 -2.02
CA PRO A 30 -9.23 -11.69 -1.84
C PRO A 30 -10.69 -11.27 -2.04
N GLU A 31 -11.14 -10.27 -1.28
CA GLU A 31 -12.51 -9.74 -1.41
C GLU A 31 -12.77 -9.20 -2.83
N CYS A 32 -11.72 -8.75 -3.52
CA CYS A 32 -11.78 -8.26 -4.88
C CYS A 32 -10.57 -8.72 -5.71
N ALA A 33 -10.83 -9.21 -6.92
CA ALA A 33 -9.80 -9.56 -7.89
C ALA A 33 -10.14 -8.98 -9.27
N SER A 34 -9.11 -8.63 -10.04
CA SER A 34 -9.24 -8.19 -11.42
C SER A 34 -8.26 -8.95 -12.32
N ASP A 35 -8.80 -9.53 -13.39
CA ASP A 35 -8.04 -10.26 -14.43
C ASP A 35 -7.98 -9.48 -15.75
N ASP A 36 -8.17 -8.15 -15.72
CA ASP A 36 -8.09 -7.31 -16.91
C ASP A 36 -6.68 -7.35 -17.53
N GLU A 37 -6.59 -7.69 -18.81
CA GLU A 37 -5.33 -7.87 -19.54
C GLU A 37 -4.54 -6.57 -19.70
N HIS A 38 -5.19 -5.41 -19.59
CA HIS A 38 -4.53 -4.10 -19.72
C HIS A 38 -3.97 -3.57 -18.38
N LEU A 39 -4.39 -4.15 -17.26
CA LEU A 39 -4.01 -3.70 -15.92
C LEU A 39 -2.48 -3.80 -15.68
N PRO A 40 -1.78 -4.88 -16.07
CA PRO A 40 -0.33 -4.96 -15.91
C PRO A 40 0.43 -3.82 -16.62
N ALA A 41 0.02 -3.49 -17.85
CA ALA A 41 0.64 -2.42 -18.63
C ALA A 41 0.38 -1.04 -18.01
N ALA A 42 -0.85 -0.78 -17.56
CA ALA A 42 -1.20 0.46 -16.87
C ALA A 42 -0.42 0.63 -15.55
N LEU A 43 -0.27 -0.46 -14.78
CA LEU A 43 0.49 -0.47 -13.54
C LEU A 43 1.98 -0.20 -13.82
N ALA A 44 2.57 -0.84 -14.82
CA ALA A 44 3.97 -0.61 -15.22
C ALA A 44 4.24 0.86 -15.55
N LEU A 45 3.34 1.50 -16.32
CA LEU A 45 3.42 2.92 -16.64
C LEU A 45 3.37 3.82 -15.40
N LEU A 46 2.45 3.54 -14.47
CA LEU A 46 2.32 4.29 -13.21
C LEU A 46 3.58 4.17 -12.34
N LEU A 47 4.21 3.00 -12.34
CA LEU A 47 5.41 2.73 -11.55
C LEU A 47 6.70 3.24 -12.20
N GLY A 48 6.66 3.54 -13.51
CA GLY A 48 7.85 3.86 -14.30
C GLY A 48 8.75 2.65 -14.51
N GLU A 49 8.16 1.45 -14.55
CA GLU A 49 8.85 0.16 -14.65
C GLU A 49 8.42 -0.59 -15.93
N SER A 50 9.11 -1.70 -16.23
CA SER A 50 8.61 -2.69 -17.19
C SER A 50 7.48 -3.53 -16.57
N GLU A 51 6.65 -4.20 -17.39
CA GLU A 51 5.60 -5.10 -16.87
C GLU A 51 6.15 -6.22 -15.98
N GLN A 52 7.33 -6.74 -16.30
CA GLN A 52 8.04 -7.73 -15.49
C GLN A 52 8.59 -7.10 -14.20
N GLY A 53 9.11 -5.88 -14.29
CA GLY A 53 9.62 -5.12 -13.13
C GLY A 53 8.52 -4.70 -12.16
N ALA A 54 7.32 -4.43 -12.65
CA ALA A 54 6.15 -4.04 -11.86
C ALA A 54 5.58 -5.17 -10.99
N ARG A 55 5.96 -6.44 -11.24
CA ARG A 55 5.44 -7.58 -10.46
C ARG A 55 5.94 -7.52 -9.01
N GLY A 56 5.03 -7.79 -8.09
CA GLY A 56 5.34 -7.83 -6.64
C GLY A 56 5.40 -6.44 -5.97
N TYR A 57 5.19 -5.36 -6.72
CA TYR A 57 4.88 -4.07 -6.12
C TYR A 57 3.53 -4.13 -5.41
N GLN A 58 3.42 -3.42 -4.29
CA GLN A 58 2.15 -3.19 -3.60
C GLN A 58 1.87 -1.68 -3.59
N LEU A 59 0.63 -1.30 -3.87
CA LEU A 59 0.19 0.08 -3.91
C LEU A 59 -0.90 0.33 -2.90
N LEU A 60 -0.89 1.52 -2.31
CA LEU A 60 -1.98 2.04 -1.51
C LEU A 60 -2.54 3.28 -2.20
N ALA A 61 -3.83 3.23 -2.52
CA ALA A 61 -4.58 4.37 -3.01
C ALA A 61 -5.71 4.71 -2.03
N ASP A 62 -6.09 5.98 -1.94
CA ASP A 62 -7.26 6.36 -1.16
C ASP A 62 -8.57 6.14 -1.93
N ARG A 63 -9.69 6.29 -1.23
CA ARG A 63 -11.04 6.10 -1.79
C ARG A 63 -11.43 7.13 -2.85
N ASP A 64 -10.69 8.24 -2.92
CA ASP A 64 -10.88 9.28 -3.94
C ASP A 64 -10.03 8.99 -5.19
N GLY A 65 -9.25 7.90 -5.19
CA GLY A 65 -8.48 7.40 -6.33
C GLY A 65 -7.05 7.93 -6.40
N TRP A 66 -6.54 8.59 -5.35
CA TRP A 66 -5.17 9.08 -5.33
C TRP A 66 -4.19 8.00 -4.89
N LEU A 67 -3.08 7.83 -5.63
CA LEU A 67 -1.98 6.98 -5.19
C LEU A 67 -1.25 7.64 -4.01
N ARG A 68 -1.11 6.91 -2.89
CA ARG A 68 -0.56 7.42 -1.64
C ARG A 68 0.78 6.80 -1.29
N ALA A 69 0.94 5.50 -1.51
CA ALA A 69 2.20 4.80 -1.25
C ALA A 69 2.47 3.67 -2.24
N ARG A 70 3.76 3.31 -2.37
CA ARG A 70 4.28 2.24 -3.22
C ARG A 70 5.40 1.49 -2.52
N ALA A 71 5.14 0.23 -2.16
CA ALA A 71 6.16 -0.68 -1.64
C ALA A 71 6.84 -1.45 -2.77
N MET A 72 8.17 -1.44 -2.76
CA MET A 72 8.98 -2.18 -3.72
C MET A 72 9.09 -3.67 -3.35
N PRO A 73 9.08 -4.58 -4.33
CA PRO A 73 9.33 -6.00 -4.07
C PRO A 73 10.70 -6.20 -3.43
N GLY A 74 10.78 -7.09 -2.45
CA GLY A 74 12.02 -7.38 -1.71
C GLY A 74 12.31 -6.45 -0.52
N ARG A 75 11.47 -5.43 -0.27
CA ARG A 75 11.46 -4.72 1.03
C ARG A 75 10.49 -5.39 1.99
N ALA A 76 10.94 -5.58 3.23
CA ALA A 76 10.25 -6.44 4.20
C ALA A 76 9.06 -5.77 4.91
N ALA A 77 9.01 -4.44 4.99
CA ALA A 77 7.95 -3.73 5.69
C ALA A 77 7.65 -2.38 5.04
N TRP A 78 6.37 -1.97 5.12
CA TRP A 78 5.92 -0.62 4.79
C TRP A 78 6.61 0.41 5.68
N SER A 79 6.97 1.55 5.09
CA SER A 79 7.70 2.62 5.73
C SER A 79 7.30 3.98 5.17
N GLU A 80 7.71 5.07 5.82
CA GLU A 80 7.46 6.43 5.32
C GLU A 80 8.17 6.74 4.00
N ASP A 81 9.20 5.97 3.63
CA ASP A 81 9.89 6.09 2.34
C ASP A 81 9.03 5.60 1.16
N ASP A 82 7.99 4.82 1.44
CA ASP A 82 7.07 4.32 0.43
C ASP A 82 6.01 5.37 0.03
N LEU A 83 5.90 6.50 0.74
CA LEU A 83 4.97 7.59 0.41
C LEU A 83 5.33 8.29 -0.92
N VAL A 84 4.36 8.38 -1.82
CA VAL A 84 4.54 9.04 -3.13
C VAL A 84 4.49 10.56 -3.02
N CYS A 85 3.53 11.10 -2.26
CA CYS A 85 3.40 12.54 -2.02
C CYS A 85 3.73 12.85 -0.56
N ARG A 86 4.74 13.69 -0.33
CA ARG A 86 5.15 14.15 1.01
C ARG A 86 4.92 15.65 1.12
N THR A 87 3.92 16.05 1.91
CA THR A 87 3.50 17.45 2.03
C THR A 87 4.42 18.28 2.94
N ASN A 88 5.32 17.63 3.69
CA ASN A 88 6.37 18.32 4.45
C ASN A 88 7.63 17.44 4.63
N PRO A 89 8.79 17.81 4.06
CA PRO A 89 10.06 17.11 4.31
C PRO A 89 10.63 17.38 5.72
N ALA A 90 10.14 18.37 6.46
CA ALA A 90 10.76 18.85 7.71
C ALA A 90 10.45 18.00 8.97
N THR A 91 9.60 16.98 8.88
CA THR A 91 9.34 16.03 9.97
C THR A 91 9.75 14.61 9.61
N ALA A 92 10.80 14.45 8.79
CA ALA A 92 11.55 13.20 8.74
C ALA A 92 12.45 13.13 9.99
N THR A 93 11.85 12.97 11.17
CA THR A 93 12.61 12.41 12.29
C THR A 93 12.86 10.97 11.89
N SER A 94 14.09 10.71 11.47
CA SER A 94 14.59 9.37 11.18
C SER A 94 14.29 8.44 12.35
N SER A 95 13.15 7.77 12.33
CA SER A 95 12.91 6.57 13.12
C SER A 95 13.54 5.41 12.37
N SER A 96 14.86 5.49 12.22
CA SER A 96 15.67 4.36 11.80
C SER A 96 15.63 3.31 12.91
N THR A 97 15.19 2.11 12.52
CA THR A 97 15.51 0.85 13.18
C THR A 97 14.76 0.58 14.49
N SER A 98 13.45 0.42 14.40
CA SER A 98 12.85 -0.75 15.04
C SER A 98 12.40 -1.66 13.91
N ALA A 99 12.65 -2.97 14.02
CA ALA A 99 11.94 -3.95 13.24
C ALA A 99 10.47 -3.90 13.72
N ALA A 100 9.78 -2.83 13.33
CA ALA A 100 8.36 -2.69 13.54
C ALA A 100 7.75 -3.93 12.89
N VAL A 101 6.87 -4.60 13.64
CA VAL A 101 6.11 -5.71 13.07
C VAL A 101 5.50 -5.18 11.76
N PRO A 102 5.54 -5.90 10.63
CA PRO A 102 5.09 -5.36 9.33
C PRO A 102 3.71 -4.69 9.39
N ALA A 103 2.84 -5.19 10.28
CA ALA A 103 1.56 -4.60 10.64
C ALA A 103 1.66 -3.19 11.26
N GLU A 104 2.58 -2.95 12.19
CA GLU A 104 2.81 -1.64 12.81
C GLU A 104 3.30 -0.59 11.80
N GLY A 105 4.13 -1.00 10.84
CA GLY A 105 4.62 -0.14 9.76
C GLY A 105 3.49 0.33 8.84
N LEU A 106 2.62 -0.60 8.43
CA LEU A 106 1.43 -0.27 7.64
C LEU A 106 0.45 0.60 8.42
N GLU A 107 0.16 0.27 9.69
CA GLU A 107 -0.78 1.04 10.51
C GLU A 107 -0.28 2.48 10.76
N ALA A 108 1.02 2.67 10.97
CA ALA A 108 1.64 4.00 11.05
C ALA A 108 1.50 4.78 9.75
N LEU A 109 1.70 4.12 8.60
CA LEU A 109 1.54 4.72 7.28
C LEU A 109 0.10 5.18 7.04
N LEU A 110 -0.88 4.32 7.36
CA LEU A 110 -2.31 4.63 7.23
C LEU A 110 -2.72 5.81 8.10
N ARG A 111 -2.31 5.83 9.39
CA ARG A 111 -2.59 6.97 10.28
C ARG A 111 -2.03 8.28 9.75
N ARG A 112 -0.85 8.23 9.11
CA ARG A 112 -0.27 9.42 8.48
C ARG A 112 -1.06 9.84 7.24
N MET A 113 -1.50 8.89 6.43
CA MET A 113 -2.36 9.17 5.27
C MET A 113 -3.70 9.81 5.68
N ASP A 114 -4.31 9.32 6.76
CA ASP A 114 -5.53 9.88 7.35
C ASP A 114 -5.32 11.31 7.88
N GLY A 115 -4.15 11.59 8.45
CA GLY A 115 -3.79 12.91 8.97
C GLY A 115 -3.39 13.95 7.91
N ASP A 116 -3.09 13.53 6.69
CA ASP A 116 -2.65 14.38 5.60
C ASP A 116 -3.45 14.08 4.32
N PRO A 117 -4.75 14.43 4.27
CA PRO A 117 -5.60 14.11 3.13
C PRO A 117 -5.14 14.87 1.88
N VAL A 118 -4.99 14.15 0.76
CA VAL A 118 -4.72 14.77 -0.54
C VAL A 118 -5.96 15.55 -0.96
N ARG A 119 -5.79 16.85 -1.20
CA ARG A 119 -6.88 17.71 -1.69
C ARG A 119 -6.56 18.18 -3.09
N LEU A 120 -7.57 18.17 -3.96
CA LEU A 120 -7.44 18.76 -5.28
C LEU A 120 -7.29 20.29 -5.11
N VAL A 121 -6.08 20.79 -5.29
CA VAL A 121 -5.83 22.23 -5.33
C VAL A 121 -5.85 22.68 -6.79
N ARG A 122 -6.96 23.31 -7.22
CA ARG A 122 -7.05 23.92 -8.55
C ARG A 122 -6.81 25.41 -8.42
N ALA A 123 -5.78 25.92 -9.12
CA ALA A 123 -5.42 27.35 -9.11
C ALA A 123 -5.19 27.96 -7.71
N GLY A 124 -4.74 27.16 -6.73
CA GLY A 124 -4.47 27.63 -5.37
C GLY A 124 -5.67 27.59 -4.41
N PHE A 125 -6.84 27.12 -4.85
CA PHE A 125 -8.01 26.93 -4.00
C PHE A 125 -8.29 25.46 -3.77
N VAL A 126 -8.58 25.13 -2.51
CA VAL A 126 -9.02 23.80 -2.09
C VAL A 126 -10.48 23.63 -2.52
N HIS A 127 -10.76 22.61 -3.34
CA HIS A 127 -12.11 22.25 -3.77
C HIS A 127 -12.57 20.94 -3.14
#